data_AF-A0A6N9VBT6-F1
#
_entry.id   AF-A0A6N9VBT6-F1
#
_cell.length_a   1.000
_cell.length_b   1.000
_cell.length_c   1.000
_cell.angle_alpha   90.00
_cell.angle_beta   90.00
_cell.angle_gamma   90.00
#
_symmetry.space_group_name_H-M   'P 1'
#
loop_
_entity.id
_entity.type
_entity.pdbx_description
1 polymer ?
#
loop_
_entity_poly.entity_id
_entity_poly.type
_entity_poly.pdbx_seq_one_letter_code
_entity_poly.pdbx_strand_id
1 'polypeptide(L)' 'VLDLLNPYALLGGVVTLTLFTFHGTVFAGLKTVGEIRERARGLALRLGAVTAVAALGFLLWTQADHGKTAGAVLL' A
#
# COMPACT_ATOMS: atom_id res chain seq x y z
N VAL A 1 -1.88 -5.41 -24.18
CA VAL A 1 -2.92 -5.02 -23.18
C VAL A 1 -2.83 -5.88 -21.93
N LEU A 2 -2.84 -7.20 -22.07
CA LEU A 2 -2.74 -8.11 -20.92
C LEU A 2 -1.43 -7.96 -20.13
N ASP A 3 -0.34 -7.49 -20.77
CA ASP A 3 0.90 -7.15 -20.05
C ASP A 3 0.72 -6.02 -19.02
N LEU A 4 -0.23 -5.10 -19.24
CA LEU A 4 -0.48 -3.96 -18.34
C LEU A 4 -1.51 -4.29 -17.24
N LEU A 5 -2.44 -5.20 -17.52
CA LEU A 5 -3.53 -5.64 -16.62
C LEU A 5 -3.25 -7.02 -16.00
N ASN A 6 -1.99 -7.43 -15.95
CA ASN A 6 -1.62 -8.69 -15.32
C ASN A 6 -1.71 -8.58 -13.78
N PRO A 7 -1.82 -9.71 -13.05
CA PRO A 7 -2.00 -9.70 -11.59
C PRO A 7 -0.92 -8.95 -10.81
N TYR A 8 0.35 -9.02 -11.23
CA TYR A 8 1.45 -8.30 -10.59
C TYR A 8 1.30 -6.77 -10.76
N ALA A 9 0.98 -6.32 -11.98
CA ALA A 9 0.74 -4.91 -12.26
C ALA A 9 -0.49 -4.37 -11.52
N LEU A 10 -1.57 -5.16 -11.45
CA LEU A 10 -2.78 -4.83 -10.68
C LEU A 10 -2.49 -4.71 -9.19
N LEU A 11 -1.70 -5.64 -8.63
CA LEU A 11 -1.29 -5.57 -7.23
C LEU A 11 -0.47 -4.30 -6.95
N GLY A 12 0.47 -3.94 -7.83
CA GLY A 12 1.19 -2.67 -7.75
C GLY A 12 0.25 -1.46 -7.77
N GLY A 13 -0.74 -1.46 -8.67
CA GLY A 13 -1.78 -0.42 -8.72
C GLY A 13 -2.61 -0.33 -7.44
N VAL A 14 -2.99 -1.47 -6.85
CA VAL A 14 -3.70 -1.52 -5.57
C VAL A 14 -2.84 -0.91 -4.45
N VAL A 15 -1.56 -1.29 -4.37
CA VAL A 15 -0.61 -0.72 -3.38
C VAL A 15 -0.56 0.79 -3.49
N THR A 16 -0.36 1.32 -4.70
CA THR A 16 -0.31 2.76 -4.94
C THR A 16 -1.62 3.44 -4.53
N LEU A 17 -2.76 2.94 -5.02
CA LEU A 17 -4.07 3.50 -4.71
C LEU A 17 -4.32 3.55 -3.20
N THR A 18 -4.11 2.44 -2.49
CA THR A 18 -4.39 2.37 -1.05
C THR A 18 -3.42 3.21 -0.24
N LEU A 19 -2.13 3.25 -0.62
CA LEU A 19 -1.11 4.06 0.05
C LEU A 19 -1.42 5.56 -0.05
N PHE A 20 -1.78 6.04 -1.23
CA PHE A 20 -2.14 7.44 -1.43
C PHE A 20 -3.45 7.78 -0.74
N THR A 21 -4.44 6.89 -0.76
CA THR A 21 -5.70 7.10 -0.05
C THR A 21 -5.46 7.13 1.47
N PHE A 22 -4.62 6.24 2.01
CA PHE A 22 -4.20 6.25 3.40
C PHE A 22 -3.59 7.61 3.78
N HIS A 23 -2.61 8.10 3.04
CA HIS A 23 -2.02 9.41 3.29
C HIS A 23 -3.05 10.55 3.20
N GLY A 24 -3.97 10.48 2.24
CA GLY A 24 -5.09 11.40 2.12
C GLY A 24 -5.96 11.44 3.38
N THR A 25 -6.26 10.27 3.97
CA THR A 25 -7.03 10.21 5.23
C THR A 25 -6.27 10.73 6.44
N VAL A 26 -4.96 10.49 6.51
CA VAL A 26 -4.11 11.07 7.56
C VAL A 26 -4.09 12.59 7.45
N PHE A 27 -3.86 13.12 6.24
CA PHE A 27 -3.88 14.56 5.98
C PHE A 27 -5.24 15.18 6.31
N ALA A 28 -6.34 14.57 5.87
CA ALA A 28 -7.69 15.03 6.18
C ALA A 28 -7.94 15.06 7.69
N GLY A 29 -7.49 14.05 8.44
CA GLY A 29 -7.58 14.03 9.90
C GLY A 29 -6.82 15.17 10.58
N LEU A 30 -5.69 15.61 10.02
CA LEU A 30 -4.93 16.77 10.51
C LEU A 30 -5.60 18.10 10.16
N LYS A 31 -6.33 18.18 9.05
CA LYS A 31 -6.93 19.43 8.54
C LYS A 31 -8.40 19.64 8.91
N THR A 32 -9.08 18.64 9.44
CA THR A 32 -10.51 18.70 9.77
C THR A 32 -10.73 18.57 11.27
N VAL A 33 -11.94 18.86 11.77
CA VAL A 33 -12.33 18.70 13.19
C VAL A 33 -13.69 17.99 13.28
N GLY A 34 -14.08 17.58 14.50
CA GLY A 34 -15.35 16.92 14.75
C GLY A 34 -15.49 15.59 14.01
N GLU A 35 -16.69 15.28 13.54
CA GLU A 35 -17.01 13.98 12.93
C GLU A 35 -16.16 13.64 11.71
N ILE A 36 -15.75 14.64 10.92
CA ILE A 36 -14.91 14.42 9.74
C ILE A 36 -13.55 13.86 10.15
N ARG A 37 -12.96 14.38 11.24
CA ARG A 37 -11.68 13.91 11.78
C ARG A 37 -11.78 12.48 12.26
N GLU A 38 -12.86 12.13 12.96
CA GLU A 38 -13.05 10.78 13.49
C GLU A 38 -13.21 9.75 12.36
N ARG A 39 -14.00 10.07 11.33
CA ARG A 39 -14.11 9.21 10.14
C ARG A 39 -12.77 9.06 9.42
N ALA A 40 -12.03 10.16 9.26
CA ALA A 40 -10.71 10.14 8.62
C ALA A 40 -9.73 9.24 9.38
N ARG A 41 -9.71 9.31 10.72
CA ARG A 41 -8.89 8.43 11.57
C ARG A 41 -9.29 6.96 11.46
N GLY A 42 -10.59 6.67 11.50
CA GLY A 42 -11.10 5.31 11.33
C GLY A 42 -10.73 4.71 9.97
N LEU A 43 -10.83 5.50 8.90
CA LEU A 43 -10.39 5.08 7.56
C LEU A 43 -8.87 4.92 7.47
N ALA A 44 -8.09 5.80 8.11
CA ALA A 44 -6.64 5.69 8.12
C ALA A 44 -6.16 4.36 8.71
N LEU A 45 -6.77 3.89 9.81
CA LEU A 45 -6.42 2.58 10.39
C LEU A 45 -6.71 1.43 9.43
N ARG A 46 -7.90 1.43 8.79
CA ARG A 46 -8.29 0.38 7.85
C ARG A 46 -7.44 0.38 6.59
N LEU A 47 -7.26 1.55 5.97
CA LEU A 47 -6.46 1.71 4.75
C LEU A 47 -4.97 1.46 5.02
N GLY A 48 -4.46 1.79 6.22
CA GLY A 48 -3.11 1.47 6.64
C GLY A 48 -2.88 -0.04 6.68
N ALA A 49 -3.80 -0.80 7.29
CA ALA A 49 -3.73 -2.27 7.30
C ALA A 49 -3.83 -2.87 5.90
N VAL A 50 -4.76 -2.40 5.06
CA VAL A 50 -4.89 -2.84 3.66
C VAL A 50 -3.60 -2.55 2.87
N THR A 51 -3.06 -1.35 3.02
CA THR A 51 -1.81 -0.95 2.35
C THR A 51 -0.64 -1.82 2.80
N ALA A 52 -0.51 -2.09 4.09
CA ALA A 52 0.55 -2.93 4.62
C ALA A 52 0.49 -4.35 4.04
N VAL A 53 -0.69 -4.98 4.03
CA VAL A 53 -0.89 -6.33 3.48
C VAL A 53 -0.60 -6.35 1.97
N ALA A 54 -1.15 -5.39 1.21
CA ALA A 54 -0.93 -5.31 -0.23
C ALA A 54 0.55 -5.06 -0.57
N ALA A 55 1.22 -4.16 0.15
CA ALA A 55 2.63 -3.84 -0.05
C ALA A 55 3.54 -5.02 0.28
N LEU A 56 3.26 -5.74 1.38
CA LEU A 56 3.97 -6.98 1.71
C LEU A 56 3.79 -8.03 0.62
N GLY A 57 2.56 -8.25 0.14
CA GLY A 57 2.30 -9.18 -0.97
C GLY A 57 3.05 -8.79 -2.24
N PHE A 58 3.05 -7.50 -2.58
CA PHE A 58 3.76 -6.98 -3.76
C PHE A 58 5.27 -7.19 -3.63
N LEU A 59 5.87 -6.81 -2.50
CA LEU A 59 7.31 -6.96 -2.26
C LEU A 59 7.73 -8.43 -2.25
N LEU A 60 6.96 -9.33 -1.63
CA LEU A 60 7.25 -10.76 -1.64
C LEU A 60 7.23 -11.32 -3.07
N TRP A 61 6.26 -10.92 -3.89
CA TRP A 61 6.22 -11.30 -5.30
C TRP A 61 7.43 -10.73 -6.05
N THR A 62 7.69 -9.43 -5.95
CA THR A 62 8.84 -8.79 -6.61
C THR A 62 10.15 -9.50 -6.27
N GLN A 63 10.37 -9.83 -4.98
CA GLN A 63 11.57 -10.54 -4.53
C GLN A 63 11.65 -11.97 -5.08
N ALA A 64 10.53 -12.67 -5.20
CA ALA A 64 10.48 -14.02 -5.78
C ALA A 64 10.83 -14.02 -7.27
N ASP A 65 10.32 -13.03 -8.03
CA ASP A 65 10.58 -12.91 -9.47
C ASP A 65 12.02 -12.45 -9.78
N HIS A 66 12.65 -11.69 -8.89
CA HIS A 66 14.03 -11.19 -9.05
C HIS A 66 15.10 -12.11 -8.38
N GLY A 67 14.80 -13.39 -8.18
CA GLY A 67 15.56 -14.31 -7.34
C GLY A 67 17.09 -14.40 -7.60
N LYS A 68 17.87 -13.94 -6.60
CA LYS A 68 19.28 -14.22 -6.24
C LYS A 68 20.41 -13.34 -6.85
N THR A 69 20.66 -12.13 -6.31
CA THR A 69 22.03 -11.53 -6.21
C THR A 69 22.22 -10.36 -5.23
N ALA A 70 21.28 -10.02 -4.34
CA ALA A 70 21.51 -8.93 -3.36
C ALA A 70 20.94 -9.20 -1.97
N GLY A 71 21.72 -9.83 -1.09
CA GLY A 71 21.65 -9.44 0.33
C GLY A 71 20.94 -10.36 1.32
N ALA A 72 20.98 -11.69 1.12
CA ALA A 72 21.16 -12.60 2.27
C ALA A 72 22.62 -12.56 2.81
N VAL A 73 23.35 -11.46 2.56
CA VAL A 73 24.81 -11.29 2.77
C VAL A 73 25.11 -9.95 3.48
N LEU A 74 24.15 -9.40 4.23
CA LEU A 74 24.42 -8.37 5.25
C LEU A 74 23.88 -8.75 6.64
N LEU A 75 23.56 -10.04 6.82
CA LEU A 75 23.60 -10.78 8.08
C LEU A 75 24.48 -12.02 7.83
#